data_AF-A0A7S0XZ17-F1
#
_entry.id   AF-A0A7S0XZ17-F1
#
_cell.length_a   1.000
_cell.length_b   1.000
_cell.length_c   1.000
_cell.angle_alpha   90.00
_cell.angle_beta   90.00
_cell.angle_gamma   90.00
#
_symmetry.space_group_name_H-M   'P 1'
#
loop_
_entity.id
_entity.type
_entity.pdbx_description
1 polymer ?
#
loop_
_entity_poly.entity_id
_entity_poly.type
_entity_poly.pdbx_seq_one_letter_code
_entity_poly.pdbx_strand_id
1 'polypeptide(L)'
;TTWAPRLEISRNLGPSPGPDRRGKARAPPPAQAADDMVKLLEFGGHQARNRYTARQDKLGGIQELRFALSHMLQKGSERSRYCGCMALSYLLHGHQTNIHLFGETPGIFEGIREALSSFKCQGLACSAISQLAIGHTGNGTRICDTPDLVENLVRILQTAIASTSR
;
A
#
# COMPACT_ATOMS: atom_id res chain seq x y z
N THR A 1 -26.80 16.76 3.63
CA THR A 1 -25.89 17.84 3.16
C THR A 1 -24.83 17.19 2.29
N THR A 2 -25.08 17.17 0.99
CA THR A 2 -24.34 16.40 -0.02
C THR A 2 -23.29 17.31 -0.64
N TRP A 3 -22.01 17.05 -0.36
CA TRP A 3 -20.87 17.80 -0.88
C TRP A 3 -20.19 16.95 -1.97
N ALA A 4 -20.25 17.42 -3.22
CA ALA A 4 -19.49 16.85 -4.33
C ALA A 4 -18.86 18.02 -5.11
N PRO A 5 -17.52 18.13 -5.19
CA PRO A 5 -16.90 19.13 -6.04
C PRO A 5 -16.84 18.63 -7.48
N ARG A 6 -17.46 19.41 -8.39
CA ARG A 6 -17.41 19.27 -9.84
C ARG A 6 -16.06 19.82 -10.33
N LEU A 7 -15.13 18.96 -10.71
CA LEU A 7 -13.88 19.34 -11.37
C LEU A 7 -14.15 19.60 -12.86
N GLU A 8 -14.19 20.86 -13.26
CA GLU A 8 -14.14 21.27 -14.66
C GLU A 8 -12.68 21.27 -15.14
N ILE A 9 -12.36 20.33 -16.04
CA ILE A 9 -11.07 20.28 -16.72
C ILE A 9 -11.22 21.06 -18.04
N SER A 10 -10.77 22.33 -18.04
CA SER A 10 -10.64 23.12 -19.27
C SER A 10 -9.64 22.46 -20.23
N ARG A 11 -10.15 22.05 -21.39
CA ARG A 11 -9.34 21.65 -22.55
C ARG A 11 -8.76 22.89 -23.22
N ASN A 12 -7.52 23.24 -22.90
CA ASN A 12 -6.69 24.13 -23.71
C ASN A 12 -5.53 23.30 -24.30
N LEU A 13 -5.78 22.64 -25.42
CA LEU A 13 -4.73 22.07 -26.26
C LEU A 13 -4.51 23.03 -27.43
N GLY A 14 -3.45 23.82 -27.34
CA GLY A 14 -2.94 24.61 -28.46
C GLY A 14 -2.43 23.70 -29.59
N PRO A 15 -2.23 24.25 -30.81
CA PRO A 15 -1.80 23.47 -31.96
C PRO A 15 -0.43 22.84 -31.74
N SER A 16 -0.33 21.56 -32.10
CA SER A 16 0.88 20.76 -32.01
C SER A 16 1.97 21.32 -32.94
N PRO A 17 3.22 21.53 -32.49
CA PRO A 17 4.30 21.96 -33.36
C PRO A 17 4.61 20.88 -34.40
N GLY A 18 4.67 21.29 -35.67
CA GLY A 18 4.95 20.40 -36.79
C GLY A 18 6.35 19.76 -36.71
N PRO A 19 6.57 18.64 -37.42
CA PRO A 19 7.81 17.87 -37.33
C PRO A 19 8.98 18.66 -37.91
N ASP A 20 9.88 19.04 -37.02
CA ASP A 20 11.16 19.69 -37.32
C ASP A 20 12.06 18.70 -38.09
N ARG A 21 12.45 19.07 -39.31
CA ARG A 21 13.30 18.25 -40.21
C ARG A 21 14.76 18.33 -39.74
N ARG A 22 15.08 17.73 -38.59
CA ARG A 22 16.48 17.54 -38.15
C ARG A 22 17.00 16.19 -38.63
N GLY A 23 18.25 16.22 -39.08
CA GLY A 23 18.96 15.16 -39.80
C GLY A 23 18.78 13.75 -39.21
N LYS A 24 18.82 12.77 -40.11
CA LYS A 24 18.75 11.33 -39.79
C LYS A 24 19.81 10.99 -38.75
N ALA A 25 19.41 10.99 -37.47
CA ALA A 25 20.21 10.42 -36.41
C ALA A 25 20.42 8.94 -36.74
N ARG A 26 21.68 8.55 -36.94
CA ARG A 26 22.06 7.17 -37.18
C ARG A 26 21.58 6.37 -35.98
N ALA A 27 20.75 5.34 -36.22
CA ALA A 27 20.21 4.51 -35.15
C ALA A 27 21.37 4.00 -34.27
N PRO A 28 21.26 4.08 -32.93
CA PRO A 28 22.30 3.58 -32.06
C PRO A 28 22.50 2.08 -32.32
N PRO A 29 23.75 1.57 -32.26
CA PRO A 29 23.99 0.15 -32.41
C PRO A 29 23.18 -0.64 -31.36
N PRO A 30 22.73 -1.88 -31.68
CA PRO A 30 21.78 -2.63 -30.86
C PRO A 30 22.17 -2.77 -29.38
N ALA A 31 23.47 -2.88 -29.10
CA ALA A 31 24.01 -2.95 -27.74
C ALA A 31 23.79 -1.65 -26.95
N GLN A 32 23.96 -0.49 -27.59
CA GLN A 32 23.76 0.82 -26.93
C GLN A 32 22.27 1.06 -26.64
N ALA A 33 21.38 0.65 -27.54
CA ALA A 33 19.94 0.76 -27.33
C ALA A 33 19.45 -0.10 -26.15
N ALA A 34 20.02 -1.28 -25.95
CA ALA A 34 19.70 -2.16 -24.82
C ALA A 34 20.16 -1.54 -23.48
N ASP A 35 21.39 -1.02 -23.42
CA ASP A 35 21.94 -0.36 -22.23
C ASP A 35 21.14 0.91 -21.86
N ASP A 36 20.73 1.70 -22.84
CA ASP A 36 19.92 2.89 -22.60
C ASP A 36 18.51 2.53 -22.11
N MET A 37 17.95 1.40 -22.56
CA MET A 37 16.65 0.90 -22.09
C MET A 37 16.72 0.39 -20.64
N VAL A 38 17.80 -0.32 -20.27
CA VAL A 38 18.06 -0.73 -18.88
C VAL A 38 18.19 0.49 -17.98
N LYS A 39 18.99 1.48 -18.39
CA LYS A 39 19.14 2.74 -17.64
C LYS A 39 17.82 3.50 -17.52
N LEU A 40 16.98 3.53 -18.55
CA LEU A 40 15.64 4.15 -18.48
C LEU A 40 14.70 3.42 -17.52
N LEU A 41 14.75 2.10 -17.48
CA LEU A 41 13.97 1.28 -16.54
C LEU A 41 14.48 1.44 -15.10
N GLU A 42 15.79 1.50 -14.90
CA GLU A 42 16.41 1.73 -13.60
C GLU A 42 16.17 3.17 -13.10
N PHE A 43 16.42 4.19 -13.91
CA PHE A 43 16.19 5.60 -13.53
C PHE A 43 14.70 5.91 -13.37
N GLY A 44 13.86 5.43 -14.28
CA GLY A 44 12.40 5.57 -14.18
C GLY A 44 11.85 4.85 -12.95
N GLY A 45 12.35 3.64 -12.68
CA GLY A 45 12.04 2.87 -11.49
C GLY A 45 12.47 3.57 -10.20
N HIS A 46 13.70 4.11 -10.15
CA HIS A 46 14.21 4.84 -9.00
C HIS A 46 13.44 6.14 -8.72
N GLN A 47 13.14 6.95 -9.74
CA GLN A 47 12.34 8.16 -9.54
C GLN A 47 10.90 7.85 -9.11
N ALA A 48 10.27 6.84 -9.71
CA ALA A 48 8.94 6.40 -9.32
C ALA A 48 8.94 5.87 -7.87
N ARG A 49 9.94 5.06 -7.50
CA ARG A 49 10.12 4.54 -6.14
C ARG A 49 10.36 5.66 -5.12
N ASN A 50 11.17 6.66 -5.44
CA ASN A 50 11.42 7.80 -4.56
C ASN A 50 10.16 8.66 -4.34
N ARG A 51 9.34 8.87 -5.38
CA ARG A 51 8.05 9.57 -5.23
C ARG A 51 7.04 8.75 -4.44
N TYR A 52 7.08 7.43 -4.61
CA TYR A 52 6.23 6.50 -3.89
C TYR A 52 6.54 6.51 -2.38
N THR A 53 7.81 6.37 -2.01
CA THR A 53 8.24 6.42 -0.60
C THR A 53 7.97 7.78 0.03
N ALA A 54 8.24 8.89 -0.66
CA ALA A 54 7.96 10.23 -0.13
C ALA A 54 6.46 10.47 0.18
N ARG A 55 5.56 9.85 -0.59
CA ARG A 55 4.11 9.90 -0.31
C ARG A 55 3.75 9.03 0.89
N GLN A 56 4.34 7.85 1.01
CA GLN A 56 4.16 6.98 2.18
C GLN A 56 4.67 7.67 3.45
N ASP A 57 5.85 8.29 3.43
CA ASP A 57 6.38 9.10 4.53
C ASP A 57 5.39 10.19 4.94
N LYS A 58 4.96 11.00 3.97
CA LYS A 58 4.04 12.12 4.22
C LYS A 58 2.73 11.64 4.84
N LEU A 59 2.12 10.59 4.28
CA LEU A 59 0.83 10.09 4.75
C LEU A 59 0.97 9.35 6.09
N GLY A 60 1.94 8.47 6.21
CA GLY A 60 2.20 7.68 7.41
C GLY A 60 2.63 8.53 8.60
N GLY A 61 3.25 9.69 8.35
CA GLY A 61 3.59 10.68 9.38
C GLY A 61 2.38 11.40 10.01
N ILE A 62 1.22 11.45 9.32
CA ILE A 62 0.01 12.15 9.83
C ILE A 62 -0.64 11.32 10.93
N GLN A 63 -0.56 11.80 12.17
CA GLN A 63 -1.07 11.08 13.35
C GLN A 63 -2.58 10.84 13.29
N GLU A 64 -3.34 11.83 12.82
CA GLU A 64 -4.79 11.76 12.67
C GLU A 64 -5.19 10.68 11.66
N LEU A 65 -4.42 10.48 10.59
CA LEU A 65 -4.66 9.43 9.63
C LEU A 65 -4.48 8.04 10.27
N ARG A 66 -3.43 7.88 11.08
CA ARG A 66 -3.18 6.60 11.78
C ARG A 66 -4.32 6.27 12.75
N PHE A 67 -4.77 7.24 13.54
CA PHE A 67 -5.92 7.06 14.43
C PHE A 67 -7.22 6.81 13.67
N ALA A 68 -7.46 7.53 12.58
CA ALA A 68 -8.64 7.32 11.74
C ALA A 68 -8.66 5.91 11.15
N LEU A 69 -7.51 5.41 10.66
CA LEU A 69 -7.38 4.05 10.16
C LEU A 69 -7.61 3.01 11.27
N SER A 70 -6.99 3.18 12.44
CA SER A 70 -7.23 2.32 13.60
C SER A 70 -8.72 2.28 13.98
N HIS A 71 -9.38 3.44 14.06
CA HIS A 71 -10.80 3.54 14.35
C HIS A 71 -11.68 2.90 13.26
N MET A 72 -11.37 3.12 11.98
CA MET A 72 -12.07 2.50 10.85
C MET A 72 -11.97 0.98 10.89
N LEU A 73 -10.81 0.43 11.25
CA LEU A 73 -10.61 -1.01 11.37
C LEU A 73 -11.40 -1.60 12.54
N GLN A 74 -11.43 -0.92 13.68
CA GLN A 74 -12.17 -1.39 14.86
C GLN A 74 -13.69 -1.26 14.71
N LYS A 75 -14.17 -0.07 14.32
CA LYS A 75 -15.58 0.32 14.42
C LYS A 75 -16.26 0.56 13.08
N GLY A 76 -15.50 0.53 11.99
CA GLY A 76 -16.04 0.75 10.65
C GLY A 76 -16.91 -0.42 10.16
N SER A 77 -17.72 -0.13 9.15
CA SER A 77 -18.42 -1.15 8.36
C SER A 77 -17.43 -2.12 7.71
N GLU A 78 -17.89 -3.28 7.24
CA GLU A 78 -17.05 -4.21 6.46
C GLU A 78 -16.32 -3.51 5.30
N ARG A 79 -17.02 -2.64 4.56
CA ARG A 79 -16.42 -1.86 3.46
C ARG A 79 -15.35 -0.89 3.97
N SER A 80 -15.60 -0.21 5.09
CA SER A 80 -14.63 0.69 5.71
C SER A 80 -13.38 -0.06 6.18
N ARG A 81 -13.55 -1.23 6.80
CA ARG A 81 -12.44 -2.10 7.22
C ARG A 81 -11.62 -2.57 6.04
N TYR A 82 -12.28 -3.00 4.95
CA TYR A 82 -11.60 -3.39 3.71
C TYR A 82 -10.74 -2.26 3.15
N CYS A 83 -11.32 -1.06 3.02
CA CYS A 83 -10.57 0.13 2.57
C CYS A 83 -9.44 0.49 3.55
N GLY A 84 -9.67 0.35 4.85
CA GLY A 84 -8.66 0.55 5.89
C GLY A 84 -7.49 -0.40 5.74
N CYS A 85 -7.73 -1.71 5.58
CA CYS A 85 -6.67 -2.70 5.37
C CYS A 85 -5.91 -2.44 4.07
N MET A 86 -6.60 -2.05 2.99
CA MET A 86 -5.95 -1.70 1.73
C MET A 86 -5.03 -0.49 1.87
N ALA A 87 -5.50 0.58 2.52
CA ALA A 87 -4.70 1.77 2.78
C ALA A 87 -3.51 1.45 3.70
N LEU A 88 -3.73 0.66 4.75
CA LEU A 88 -2.68 0.22 5.67
C LEU A 88 -1.60 -0.60 4.94
N SER A 89 -1.99 -1.63 4.19
CA SER A 89 -1.04 -2.44 3.40
C SER A 89 -0.26 -1.62 2.38
N TYR A 90 -0.88 -0.58 1.79
CA TYR A 90 -0.18 0.37 0.92
C TYR A 90 0.85 1.21 1.68
N LEU A 91 0.49 1.75 2.85
CA LEU A 91 1.36 2.63 3.63
C LEU A 91 2.54 1.89 4.26
N LEU A 92 2.39 0.60 4.53
CA LEU A 92 3.42 -0.25 5.13
C LEU A 92 4.44 -0.79 4.11
N HIS A 93 4.08 -0.85 2.82
CA HIS A 93 4.81 -1.64 1.84
C HIS A 93 6.25 -1.15 1.65
N GLY A 94 7.19 -1.95 2.16
CA GLY A 94 8.62 -1.67 2.11
C GLY A 94 9.05 -0.45 2.93
N HIS A 95 8.22 0.03 3.85
CA HIS A 95 8.39 1.34 4.48
C HIS A 95 8.57 1.27 6.00
N GLN A 96 9.82 1.11 6.44
CA GLN A 96 10.18 0.83 7.84
C GLN A 96 9.67 1.86 8.85
N THR A 97 9.77 3.16 8.52
CA THR A 97 9.24 4.22 9.39
C THR A 97 7.73 4.07 9.62
N ASN A 98 6.98 3.67 8.59
CA ASN A 98 5.53 3.52 8.71
C ASN A 98 5.18 2.24 9.48
N ILE A 99 5.93 1.16 9.26
CA ILE A 99 5.80 -0.08 10.04
C ILE A 99 5.94 0.20 11.54
N HIS A 100 6.93 1.00 11.92
CA HIS A 100 7.10 1.43 13.30
C HIS A 100 5.92 2.31 13.78
N LEU A 101 5.64 3.41 13.07
CA LEU A 101 4.61 4.37 13.48
C LEU A 101 3.21 3.76 13.59
N PHE A 102 2.83 2.89 12.66
CA PHE A 102 1.55 2.18 12.72
C PHE A 102 1.56 1.12 13.81
N GLY A 103 2.66 0.38 14.02
CA GLY A 103 2.79 -0.59 15.10
C GLY A 103 2.71 0.03 16.52
N GLU A 104 3.07 1.30 16.67
CA GLU A 104 2.88 2.08 17.91
C GLU A 104 1.48 2.72 18.02
N THR A 105 0.65 2.65 16.97
CA THR A 105 -0.66 3.31 16.98
C THR A 105 -1.64 2.52 17.86
N PRO A 106 -2.23 3.14 18.89
CA PRO A 106 -3.19 2.48 19.77
C PRO A 106 -4.36 1.85 19.00
N GLY A 107 -4.71 0.62 19.35
CA GLY A 107 -5.87 -0.08 18.80
C GLY A 107 -5.66 -0.65 17.38
N ILE A 108 -4.46 -0.50 16.79
CA ILE A 108 -4.23 -0.93 15.41
C ILE A 108 -4.38 -2.44 15.26
N PHE A 109 -3.84 -3.22 16.21
CA PHE A 109 -3.85 -4.68 16.15
C PHE A 109 -5.23 -5.23 16.47
N GLU A 110 -5.96 -4.61 17.39
CA GLU A 110 -7.37 -4.91 17.66
C GLU A 110 -8.25 -4.58 16.46
N GLY A 111 -7.96 -3.50 15.75
CA GLY A 111 -8.63 -3.15 14.50
C GLY A 111 -8.37 -4.18 13.40
N ILE A 112 -7.12 -4.62 13.26
CA ILE A 112 -6.77 -5.68 12.30
C ILE A 112 -7.44 -7.00 12.68
N ARG A 113 -7.49 -7.36 13.97
CA ARG A 113 -8.22 -8.53 14.47
C ARG A 113 -9.70 -8.46 14.07
N GLU A 114 -10.34 -7.30 14.27
CA GLU A 114 -11.71 -7.06 13.84
C GLU A 114 -11.88 -7.21 12.32
N ALA A 115 -10.91 -6.78 11.52
CA ALA A 115 -10.93 -6.99 10.08
C ALA A 115 -10.82 -8.48 9.69
N LEU A 116 -10.02 -9.29 10.39
CA LEU A 116 -9.92 -10.73 10.10
C LEU A 116 -11.24 -11.51 10.28
N SER A 117 -12.19 -10.96 11.04
CA SER A 117 -13.52 -11.56 11.20
C SER A 117 -14.33 -11.59 9.89
N SER A 118 -14.02 -10.72 8.92
CA SER A 118 -14.67 -10.67 7.61
C SER A 118 -13.84 -11.40 6.57
N PHE A 119 -14.43 -12.41 5.93
CA PHE A 119 -13.80 -13.15 4.82
C PHE A 119 -13.26 -12.22 3.72
N LYS A 120 -13.98 -11.12 3.40
CA LYS A 120 -13.53 -10.15 2.38
C LYS A 120 -12.28 -9.38 2.79
N CYS A 121 -12.07 -9.19 4.08
CA CYS A 121 -10.95 -8.42 4.62
C CYS A 121 -9.73 -9.29 4.94
N GLN A 122 -9.91 -10.60 5.12
CA GLN A 122 -8.86 -11.52 5.58
C GLN A 122 -7.56 -11.41 4.78
N GLY A 123 -7.62 -11.44 3.45
CA GLY A 123 -6.41 -11.36 2.63
C GLY A 123 -5.60 -10.07 2.86
N LEU A 124 -6.28 -8.91 2.90
CA LEU A 124 -5.63 -7.62 3.13
C LEU A 124 -5.17 -7.46 4.59
N ALA A 125 -5.95 -7.94 5.55
CA ALA A 125 -5.58 -7.92 6.96
C ALA A 125 -4.34 -8.80 7.22
N CYS A 126 -4.28 -10.01 6.66
CA CYS A 126 -3.08 -10.86 6.70
C CYS A 126 -1.87 -10.19 6.05
N SER A 127 -2.07 -9.48 4.93
CA SER A 127 -1.00 -8.69 4.29
C SER A 127 -0.51 -7.55 5.18
N ALA A 128 -1.40 -6.84 5.88
CA ALA A 128 -0.99 -5.79 6.81
C ALA A 128 -0.21 -6.36 8.01
N ILE A 129 -0.65 -7.50 8.57
CA ILE A 129 0.03 -8.18 9.68
C ILE A 129 1.43 -8.60 9.27
N SER A 130 1.58 -9.25 8.10
CA SER A 130 2.90 -9.71 7.66
C SER A 130 3.86 -8.54 7.50
N GLN A 131 3.40 -7.43 6.94
CA GLN A 131 4.22 -6.22 6.81
C GLN A 131 4.57 -5.59 8.16
N LEU A 132 3.64 -5.56 9.11
CA LEU A 132 3.91 -5.05 10.46
C LEU A 132 4.91 -5.91 11.24
N ALA A 133 4.91 -7.22 11.01
CA ALA A 133 5.79 -8.17 11.69
C ALA A 133 7.21 -8.23 11.09
N ILE A 134 7.34 -8.08 9.77
CA ILE A 134 8.63 -8.22 9.08
C ILE A 134 9.63 -7.17 9.58
N GLY A 135 10.72 -7.66 10.19
CA GLY A 135 11.84 -6.81 10.63
C GLY A 135 11.57 -5.97 11.87
N HIS A 136 10.42 -6.12 12.53
CA HIS A 136 10.06 -5.33 13.73
C HIS A 136 9.59 -6.23 14.88
N THR A 137 10.52 -6.70 15.71
CA THR A 137 10.25 -7.64 16.81
C THR A 137 9.19 -7.14 17.79
N GLY A 138 9.21 -5.84 18.12
CA GLY A 138 8.21 -5.23 19.00
C GLY A 138 6.78 -5.31 18.46
N ASN A 139 6.61 -5.30 17.13
CA ASN A 139 5.30 -5.49 16.52
C ASN A 139 4.91 -6.97 16.56
N GLY A 140 5.87 -7.88 16.36
CA GLY A 140 5.67 -9.31 16.52
C GLY A 140 5.15 -9.66 17.92
N THR A 141 5.76 -9.12 18.98
CA THR A 141 5.28 -9.29 20.35
C THR A 141 3.86 -8.77 20.53
N ARG A 142 3.56 -7.56 20.06
CA ARG A 142 2.19 -7.00 20.14
C ARG A 142 1.15 -7.81 19.38
N ILE A 143 1.52 -8.39 18.24
CA ILE A 143 0.63 -9.30 17.50
C ILE A 143 0.31 -10.54 18.34
N CYS A 144 1.31 -11.13 19.00
CA CYS A 144 1.12 -12.28 19.88
C CYS A 144 0.33 -11.92 21.14
N ASP A 145 0.52 -10.72 21.68
CA ASP A 145 -0.16 -10.24 22.88
C ASP A 145 -1.60 -9.79 22.62
N THR A 146 -1.98 -9.57 21.35
CA THR A 146 -3.34 -9.16 20.98
C THR A 146 -4.27 -10.38 21.10
N PRO A 147 -5.29 -10.35 21.97
CA PRO A 147 -6.17 -11.49 22.19
C PRO A 147 -6.81 -12.02 20.90
N ASP A 148 -6.85 -13.33 20.73
CA ASP A 148 -7.43 -14.06 19.60
C ASP A 148 -6.81 -13.77 18.22
N LEU A 149 -5.82 -12.87 18.11
CA LEU A 149 -5.29 -12.47 16.81
C LEU A 149 -4.54 -13.63 16.13
N VAL A 150 -3.69 -14.33 16.88
CA VAL A 150 -2.93 -15.48 16.37
C VAL A 150 -3.85 -16.67 16.09
N GLU A 151 -4.80 -16.95 16.97
CA GLU A 151 -5.79 -18.02 16.82
C GLU A 151 -6.64 -17.81 15.56
N ASN A 152 -7.04 -16.57 15.28
CA ASN A 152 -7.76 -16.21 14.05
C ASN A 152 -6.91 -16.48 12.80
N LEU A 153 -5.62 -16.14 12.82
CA LEU A 153 -4.70 -16.44 11.71
C LEU A 153 -4.57 -17.94 11.46
N VAL A 154 -4.38 -18.73 12.52
CA VAL A 154 -4.31 -20.20 12.42
C VAL A 154 -5.58 -20.75 11.79
N ARG A 155 -6.76 -20.30 12.22
CA ARG A 155 -8.05 -20.74 11.67
C ARG A 155 -8.21 -20.40 10.19
N ILE A 156 -7.77 -19.21 9.78
CA ILE A 156 -7.77 -18.79 8.38
C ILE A 156 -6.86 -19.69 7.54
N LEU A 157 -5.65 -19.98 8.03
CA LEU A 157 -4.72 -20.89 7.34
C LEU A 157 -5.28 -22.30 7.19
N GLN A 158 -5.86 -22.85 8.26
CA GLN A 158 -6.51 -24.16 8.23
C GLN A 158 -7.64 -24.21 7.20
N THR A 159 -8.45 -23.16 7.13
CA THR A 159 -9.55 -23.04 6.15
C THR A 159 -9.01 -22.97 4.71
N ALA A 160 -7.95 -22.18 4.48
CA ALA A 160 -7.31 -22.07 3.18
C ALA A 160 -6.73 -23.41 2.72
N ILE A 161 -6.00 -24.12 3.59
CA ILE A 161 -5.46 -25.46 3.30
C ILE A 161 -6.58 -26.43 2.93
N ALA A 162 -7.64 -26.49 3.75
CA ALA A 162 -8.79 -27.36 3.50
C ALA A 162 -9.51 -27.07 2.17
N SER A 163 -9.48 -25.81 1.71
CA SER A 163 -10.07 -25.41 0.41
C SER A 163 -9.23 -25.84 -0.79
N THR A 164 -7.92 -26.00 -0.64
CA THR A 164 -7.01 -26.41 -1.73
C THR A 164 -6.95 -27.93 -1.96
N SER A 165 -7.42 -28.73 -1.01
CA SER A 165 -7.42 -30.20 -1.10
C SER A 165 -8.70 -30.77 -1.74
N ARG A 166 -9.59 -29.92 -2.25
CA ARG A 166 -10.81 -30.30 -2.98
C ARG A 166 -10.65 -30.02 -4.46
#